data_AF-A0A257M666-F1
#
_entry.id   AF-A0A257M666-F1
#
_cell.length_a   1.000
_cell.length_b   1.000
_cell.length_c   1.000
_cell.angle_alpha   90.00
_cell.angle_beta   90.00
_cell.angle_gamma   90.00
#
_symmetry.space_group_name_H-M   'P 1'
#
loop_
_entity.id
_entity.type
_entity.pdbx_description
1 polymer ?
#
loop_
_entity_poly.entity_id
_entity_poly.type
_entity_poly.pdbx_seq_one_letter_code
_entity_poly.pdbx_strand_id
1 'polypeptide(L)'
;MIFRSLKISALLATGLTLASCTTPASNSAIESAVQTKQVSSDLKDARIPNLRSPYFEKSWGAPNVAVFNDGTYLLSFRQETSLNYVIVQGLLEARPAPATPPDWSDEDLETPAPSHKQSWRLTNILGTPVKWYQSAGGSGADFPCYETVDFTLTAPDGRTGHYRVRVSTDSPLKAEKWIRRLAW
;
A
#
# COMPACT_ATOMS: atom_id res chain seq x y z
N MET A 1 62.10 13.64 65.14
CA MET A 1 61.58 13.31 66.48
C MET A 1 60.22 12.65 66.30
N ILE A 2 60.10 11.42 66.81
CA ILE A 2 58.88 10.73 67.23
C ILE A 2 57.89 10.26 66.15
N PHE A 3 58.00 8.95 65.89
CA PHE A 3 56.99 8.01 65.43
C PHE A 3 55.60 8.25 66.05
N ARG A 4 54.55 8.05 65.25
CA ARG A 4 53.36 7.31 65.73
C ARG A 4 52.89 6.30 64.69
N SER A 5 52.84 5.07 65.19
CA SER A 5 52.38 3.84 64.58
C SER A 5 50.89 3.61 64.93
N LEU A 6 50.34 2.49 64.41
CA LEU A 6 49.15 1.73 64.84
C LEU A 6 47.77 2.23 64.31
N LYS A 7 46.81 1.39 63.86
CA LYS A 7 46.58 -0.07 63.94
C LYS A 7 45.82 -0.56 62.69
N ILE A 8 46.11 -1.82 62.39
CA ILE A 8 45.40 -2.79 61.56
C ILE A 8 43.96 -3.02 62.05
N SER A 9 43.02 -3.30 61.13
CA SER A 9 42.10 -4.46 61.21
C SER A 9 41.24 -4.59 59.96
N ALA A 10 41.26 -5.80 59.41
CA ALA A 10 40.42 -6.33 58.33
C ALA A 10 38.98 -6.59 58.81
N LEU A 11 38.02 -6.72 57.89
CA LEU A 11 37.16 -7.92 57.71
C LEU A 11 36.06 -7.72 56.63
N LEU A 12 35.78 -8.83 55.93
CA LEU A 12 34.59 -9.25 55.16
C LEU A 12 34.16 -8.42 53.94
N ALA A 13 34.30 -8.90 52.70
CA ALA A 13 33.61 -10.03 52.04
C ALA A 13 32.11 -9.80 51.80
N THR A 14 31.70 -9.58 50.55
CA THR A 14 30.58 -10.30 49.90
C THR A 14 30.68 -10.12 48.38
N GLY A 15 30.45 -11.20 47.64
CA GLY A 15 30.79 -11.34 46.22
C GLY A 15 29.99 -10.48 45.25
N LEU A 16 30.66 -10.08 44.16
CA LEU A 16 30.01 -9.71 42.92
C LEU A 16 29.49 -10.98 42.25
N THR A 17 28.19 -11.22 42.32
CA THR A 17 27.51 -12.09 41.38
C THR A 17 27.38 -11.33 40.05
N LEU A 18 28.03 -11.86 39.02
CA LEU A 18 27.78 -11.49 37.63
C LEU A 18 26.35 -11.92 37.28
N ALA A 19 25.39 -11.00 37.41
CA ALA A 19 24.07 -11.19 36.83
C ALA A 19 24.21 -10.99 35.32
N SER A 20 24.23 -12.12 34.59
CA SER A 20 24.11 -12.18 33.14
C SER A 20 22.97 -11.28 32.68
N CYS A 21 23.26 -10.32 31.82
CA CYS A 21 22.25 -9.59 31.08
C CYS A 21 21.41 -10.59 30.29
N THR A 22 20.23 -10.92 30.81
CA THR A 22 19.20 -11.61 30.06
C THR A 22 18.84 -10.73 28.90
N THR A 23 19.25 -11.20 27.71
CA THR A 23 18.87 -10.69 26.41
C THR A 23 17.38 -10.35 26.42
N PRO A 24 16.97 -9.11 26.09
CA PRO A 24 15.56 -8.87 25.86
C PRO A 24 15.12 -9.78 24.73
N ALA A 25 14.08 -10.57 25.01
CA ALA A 25 13.42 -11.42 24.04
C ALA A 25 13.14 -10.59 22.78
N SER A 26 13.74 -11.05 21.69
CA SER A 26 13.34 -10.71 20.33
C SER A 26 11.87 -11.08 20.21
N ASN A 27 11.00 -10.09 20.42
CA ASN A 27 9.69 -10.09 19.80
C ASN A 27 9.88 -9.64 18.36
N SER A 28 10.62 -10.44 17.59
CA SER A 28 10.40 -10.52 16.16
C SER A 28 9.03 -11.15 16.01
N ALA A 29 7.99 -10.31 16.04
CA ALA A 29 6.73 -10.66 15.41
C ALA A 29 7.09 -11.02 13.98
N ILE A 30 7.16 -12.32 13.71
CA ILE A 30 7.19 -12.87 12.37
C ILE A 30 5.81 -12.53 11.83
N GLU A 31 5.66 -11.31 11.32
CA GLU A 31 4.66 -11.00 10.33
C GLU A 31 5.09 -11.81 9.11
N SER A 32 4.65 -13.06 9.07
CA SER A 32 4.75 -13.92 7.90
C SER A 32 3.94 -13.24 6.80
N ALA A 33 4.56 -12.28 6.12
CA ALA A 33 4.11 -11.80 4.84
C ALA A 33 4.07 -13.04 3.95
N VAL A 34 2.86 -13.60 3.78
CA VAL A 34 2.60 -14.61 2.77
C VAL A 34 3.05 -13.98 1.46
N GLN A 35 4.19 -14.41 0.94
CA GLN A 35 4.68 -13.93 -0.34
C GLN A 35 3.69 -14.37 -1.40
N THR A 36 2.84 -13.45 -1.84
CA THR A 36 1.90 -13.68 -2.92
C THR A 36 2.71 -13.78 -4.22
N LYS A 37 2.85 -15.01 -4.71
CA LYS A 37 3.60 -15.30 -5.94
C LYS A 37 2.64 -15.26 -7.12
N GLN A 38 3.02 -14.59 -8.20
CA GLN A 38 2.27 -14.68 -9.45
C GLN A 38 2.31 -16.14 -9.96
N VAL A 39 1.14 -16.69 -10.26
CA VAL A 39 0.96 -18.07 -10.75
C VAL A 39 0.34 -18.13 -12.13
N SER A 40 -0.32 -17.07 -12.59
CA SER A 40 -0.96 -17.01 -13.90
C SER A 40 -0.96 -15.60 -14.49
N SER A 41 -1.22 -15.55 -15.79
CA SER A 41 -1.48 -14.34 -16.58
C SER A 41 -2.87 -14.37 -17.23
N ASP A 42 -3.75 -15.26 -16.77
CA ASP A 42 -5.14 -15.35 -17.20
C ASP A 42 -6.09 -15.10 -16.02
N LEU A 43 -7.02 -14.16 -16.20
CA LEU A 43 -8.03 -13.78 -15.22
C LEU A 43 -9.01 -14.91 -14.87
N LYS A 44 -9.07 -15.99 -15.65
CA LYS A 44 -9.88 -17.17 -15.34
C LYS A 44 -9.46 -17.85 -14.04
N ASP A 45 -8.21 -17.67 -13.63
CA ASP A 45 -7.65 -18.27 -12.42
C ASP A 45 -7.92 -17.41 -11.15
N ALA A 46 -8.53 -16.23 -11.31
CA ALA A 46 -8.92 -15.37 -10.19
C ALA A 46 -10.14 -15.94 -9.45
N ARG A 47 -10.13 -15.83 -8.12
CA ARG A 47 -11.22 -16.34 -7.26
C ARG A 47 -12.36 -15.34 -7.07
N ILE A 48 -12.07 -14.06 -7.26
CA ILE A 48 -13.01 -12.94 -7.17
C ILE A 48 -13.55 -12.55 -8.57
N PRO A 49 -14.65 -11.79 -8.64
CA PRO A 49 -15.12 -11.27 -9.92
C PRO A 49 -14.07 -10.38 -10.60
N ASN A 50 -14.04 -10.42 -11.92
CA ASN A 50 -13.09 -9.66 -12.71
C ASN A 50 -13.67 -8.28 -13.03
N LEU A 51 -13.21 -7.25 -12.32
CA LEU A 51 -13.51 -5.86 -12.64
C LEU A 51 -12.57 -5.37 -13.74
N ARG A 52 -13.14 -5.10 -14.92
CA ARG A 52 -12.43 -4.74 -16.16
C ARG A 52 -12.75 -3.32 -16.61
N SER A 53 -12.22 -2.92 -17.77
CA SER A 53 -12.59 -1.66 -18.42
C SER A 53 -12.61 -1.80 -19.95
N PRO A 54 -13.80 -1.96 -20.56
CA PRO A 54 -13.94 -1.97 -22.02
C PRO A 54 -13.40 -0.68 -22.68
N TYR A 55 -13.44 0.43 -21.94
CA TYR A 55 -12.91 1.71 -22.41
C TYR A 55 -11.38 1.66 -22.59
N PHE A 56 -10.63 1.19 -21.58
CA PHE A 56 -9.16 1.08 -21.69
C PHE A 56 -8.75 -0.04 -22.65
N GLU A 57 -9.47 -1.16 -22.67
CA GLU A 57 -9.22 -2.25 -23.62
C GLU A 57 -9.32 -1.78 -25.08
N LYS A 58 -10.31 -0.93 -25.38
CA LYS A 58 -10.49 -0.36 -26.71
C LYS A 58 -9.46 0.72 -27.06
N SER A 59 -9.05 1.54 -26.09
CA SER A 59 -8.23 2.73 -26.35
C SER A 59 -6.73 2.49 -26.17
N TRP A 60 -6.34 1.61 -25.26
CA TRP A 60 -4.95 1.33 -24.87
C TRP A 60 -4.54 -0.14 -25.08
N GLY A 61 -5.47 -0.99 -25.51
CA GLY A 61 -5.23 -2.42 -25.71
C GLY A 61 -5.46 -3.27 -24.46
N ALA A 62 -5.18 -4.57 -24.58
CA ALA A 62 -5.39 -5.52 -23.50
C ALA A 62 -4.52 -5.20 -22.27
N PRO A 63 -5.03 -5.38 -21.03
CA PRO A 63 -4.22 -5.17 -19.84
C PRO A 63 -3.14 -6.25 -19.72
N ASN A 64 -2.03 -5.91 -19.07
CA ASN A 64 -1.18 -6.93 -18.47
C ASN A 64 -1.91 -7.52 -17.25
N VAL A 65 -1.96 -8.85 -17.17
CA VAL A 65 -2.66 -9.58 -16.12
C VAL A 65 -1.64 -10.33 -15.27
N ALA A 66 -1.76 -10.17 -13.95
CA ALA A 66 -1.08 -11.00 -12.98
C ALA A 66 -2.10 -11.57 -12.00
N VAL A 67 -2.19 -12.89 -11.90
CA VAL A 67 -2.98 -13.59 -10.87
C VAL A 67 -2.04 -14.26 -9.89
N PHE A 68 -2.33 -14.11 -8.60
CA PHE A 68 -1.49 -14.60 -7.51
C PHE A 68 -2.03 -15.92 -6.94
N ASN A 69 -1.19 -16.65 -6.23
CA ASN A 69 -1.49 -17.98 -5.66
C ASN A 69 -2.69 -18.01 -4.70
N ASP A 70 -3.06 -16.87 -4.11
CA ASP A 70 -4.26 -16.72 -3.27
C ASP A 70 -5.55 -16.53 -4.09
N GLY A 71 -5.45 -16.24 -5.39
CA GLY A 71 -6.57 -15.97 -6.29
C GLY A 71 -6.91 -14.48 -6.43
N THR A 72 -6.10 -13.59 -5.85
CA THR A 72 -6.13 -12.14 -6.13
C THR A 72 -5.51 -11.84 -7.49
N TYR A 73 -5.75 -10.64 -8.01
CA TYR A 73 -5.22 -10.26 -9.31
C TYR A 73 -4.85 -8.78 -9.41
N LEU A 74 -4.06 -8.47 -10.44
CA LEU A 74 -3.72 -7.13 -10.87
C LEU A 74 -3.91 -7.01 -12.38
N LEU A 75 -4.67 -6.00 -12.81
CA LEU A 75 -4.83 -5.58 -14.20
C LEU A 75 -4.14 -4.24 -14.41
N SER A 76 -3.13 -4.20 -15.28
CA SER A 76 -2.42 -2.98 -15.64
C SER A 76 -2.74 -2.56 -17.07
N PHE A 77 -3.39 -1.42 -17.21
CA PHE A 77 -3.57 -0.72 -18.47
C PHE A 77 -2.54 0.39 -18.58
N ARG A 78 -1.83 0.46 -19.71
CA ARG A 78 -0.84 1.51 -19.97
C ARG A 78 -1.10 2.12 -21.33
N GLN A 79 -1.19 3.44 -21.39
CA GLN A 79 -1.26 4.13 -22.66
C GLN A 79 0.15 4.22 -23.24
N GLU A 80 0.36 3.56 -24.38
CA GLU A 80 1.64 3.58 -25.08
C GLU A 80 2.17 5.01 -25.26
N THR A 81 3.50 5.17 -25.17
CA THR A 81 4.21 6.46 -25.34
C THR A 81 3.89 7.55 -24.30
N SER A 82 3.08 7.27 -23.29
CA SER A 82 2.77 8.20 -22.19
C SER A 82 3.06 7.62 -20.81
N LEU A 83 3.06 8.47 -19.80
CA LEU A 83 3.14 8.07 -18.39
C LEU A 83 1.79 7.63 -17.81
N ASN A 84 0.71 7.73 -18.59
CA ASN A 84 -0.63 7.40 -18.12
C ASN A 84 -0.78 5.89 -17.90
N TYR A 85 -1.30 5.52 -16.74
CA TYR A 85 -1.67 4.13 -16.46
C TYR A 85 -2.90 4.05 -15.55
N VAL A 86 -3.57 2.90 -15.61
CA VAL A 86 -4.62 2.50 -14.69
C VAL A 86 -4.32 1.08 -14.21
N ILE A 87 -4.27 0.89 -12.90
CA ILE A 87 -4.11 -0.41 -12.27
C ILE A 87 -5.39 -0.72 -11.51
N VAL A 88 -5.97 -1.89 -11.76
CA VAL A 88 -7.07 -2.46 -10.97
C VAL A 88 -6.52 -3.65 -10.20
N GLN A 89 -6.53 -3.56 -8.88
CA GLN A 89 -6.16 -4.65 -7.99
C GLN A 89 -7.45 -5.25 -7.42
N GLY A 90 -7.65 -6.55 -7.64
CA GLY A 90 -8.70 -7.33 -6.98
C GLY A 90 -8.14 -8.06 -5.76
N LEU A 91 -8.86 -8.01 -4.65
CA LEU A 91 -8.47 -8.51 -3.33
C LEU A 91 -9.56 -9.42 -2.74
N LEU A 92 -9.14 -10.44 -1.99
CA LEU A 92 -10.04 -11.30 -1.22
C LEU A 92 -10.55 -10.64 0.05
N GLU A 93 -9.76 -9.74 0.64
CA GLU A 93 -10.10 -8.99 1.84
C GLU A 93 -9.75 -7.52 1.63
N ALA A 94 -10.59 -6.62 2.14
CA ALA A 94 -10.30 -5.19 2.12
C ALA A 94 -9.23 -4.84 3.15
N ARG A 95 -8.30 -3.97 2.78
CA ARG A 95 -7.38 -3.36 3.75
C ARG A 95 -8.11 -2.35 4.63
N PRO A 96 -7.61 -2.09 5.85
CA PRO A 96 -8.13 -1.03 6.70
C PRO A 96 -8.20 0.31 5.96
N ALA A 97 -9.38 0.91 5.94
CA ALA A 97 -9.58 2.25 5.38
C ALA A 97 -9.06 3.30 6.37
N PRO A 98 -8.22 4.25 5.94
CA PRO A 98 -7.79 5.33 6.82
C PRO A 98 -8.98 6.25 7.15
N ALA A 99 -8.97 6.85 8.34
CA ALA A 99 -10.06 7.72 8.79
C ALA A 99 -10.12 9.03 7.97
N THR A 100 -8.96 9.60 7.68
CA THR A 100 -8.76 10.78 6.82
C THR A 100 -7.92 10.39 5.61
N PRO A 101 -8.04 11.09 4.46
CA PRO A 101 -7.14 10.82 3.36
C PRO A 101 -5.70 11.12 3.80
N PRO A 102 -4.72 10.29 3.43
CA PRO A 102 -3.31 10.62 3.64
C PRO A 102 -2.98 11.96 3.01
N ASP A 103 -2.08 12.74 3.62
CA ASP A 103 -1.49 13.87 2.91
C ASP A 103 -0.60 13.35 1.77
N TRP A 104 -0.31 14.21 0.79
CA TRP A 104 0.65 13.89 -0.29
C TRP A 104 1.72 14.96 -0.35
N SER A 105 2.93 14.62 -0.79
CA SER A 105 4.01 15.58 -1.00
C SER A 105 4.44 15.57 -2.46
N ASP A 106 5.00 16.70 -2.90
CA ASP A 106 5.80 16.71 -4.12
C ASP A 106 7.04 15.83 -3.90
N GLU A 107 7.57 15.22 -4.96
CA GLU A 107 8.89 14.58 -4.87
C GLU A 107 9.97 15.65 -5.10
N ASP A 108 10.56 16.13 -4.01
CA ASP A 108 11.78 16.96 -4.03
C ASP A 108 12.91 16.22 -3.30
N LEU A 109 14.05 16.07 -3.97
CA LEU A 109 15.23 15.38 -3.46
C LEU A 109 16.14 16.30 -2.64
N GLU A 110 15.96 17.62 -2.73
CA GLU A 110 16.88 18.60 -2.15
C GLU A 110 16.33 19.25 -0.87
N THR A 111 15.01 19.31 -0.70
CA THR A 111 14.36 19.85 0.50
C THR A 111 13.22 18.97 0.99
N PRO A 112 12.88 19.00 2.30
CA PRO A 112 11.67 18.34 2.78
C PRO A 112 10.47 18.90 2.03
N ALA A 113 9.90 18.10 1.13
CA ALA A 113 8.82 18.55 0.28
C ALA A 113 7.60 18.98 1.13
N PRO A 114 6.93 20.07 0.76
CA PRO A 114 5.74 20.51 1.46
C PRO A 114 4.67 19.41 1.42
N SER A 115 4.12 19.08 2.59
CA SER A 115 2.98 18.16 2.71
C SER A 115 1.68 18.90 2.39
N HIS A 116 0.88 18.34 1.49
CA HIS A 116 -0.38 18.88 1.04
C HIS A 116 -1.54 18.14 1.69
N LYS A 117 -2.26 18.86 2.55
CA LYS A 117 -3.52 18.36 3.14
C LYS A 117 -4.58 18.22 2.07
N GLN A 118 -5.40 17.18 2.18
CA GLN A 118 -6.50 16.95 1.25
C GLN A 118 -7.78 16.48 1.95
N SER A 119 -8.88 16.45 1.20
CA SER A 119 -10.17 15.93 1.62
C SER A 119 -10.57 14.75 0.74
N TRP A 120 -11.40 13.85 1.28
CA TRP A 120 -11.92 12.73 0.51
C TRP A 120 -12.63 13.22 -0.74
N ARG A 121 -12.23 12.67 -1.89
CA ARG A 121 -13.00 12.80 -3.13
C ARG A 121 -13.93 11.59 -3.23
N LEU A 122 -15.10 11.79 -3.82
CA LEU A 122 -16.11 10.75 -3.99
C LEU A 122 -16.43 10.59 -5.47
N THR A 123 -16.61 9.35 -5.90
CA THR A 123 -17.14 9.03 -7.23
C THR A 123 -17.96 7.75 -7.18
N ASN A 124 -18.71 7.43 -8.23
CA ASN A 124 -19.51 6.20 -8.28
C ASN A 124 -18.91 5.20 -9.27
N ILE A 125 -18.69 3.96 -8.80
CA ILE A 125 -18.26 2.83 -9.61
C ILE A 125 -19.37 1.77 -9.53
N LEU A 126 -20.01 1.48 -10.68
CA LEU A 126 -21.12 0.51 -10.76
C LEU A 126 -22.23 0.76 -9.72
N GLY A 127 -22.52 2.04 -9.44
CA GLY A 127 -23.55 2.45 -8.47
C GLY A 127 -23.06 2.56 -7.02
N THR A 128 -21.85 2.09 -6.71
CA THR A 128 -21.26 2.17 -5.37
C THR A 128 -20.46 3.46 -5.20
N PRO A 129 -20.69 4.25 -4.13
CA PRO A 129 -19.86 5.41 -3.83
C PRO A 129 -18.48 4.98 -3.30
N VAL A 130 -17.43 5.49 -3.94
CA VAL A 130 -16.03 5.15 -3.67
C VAL A 130 -15.25 6.40 -3.32
N LYS A 131 -14.55 6.34 -2.18
CA LYS A 131 -13.59 7.36 -1.75
C LYS A 131 -12.29 7.20 -2.51
N TRP A 132 -11.71 8.31 -2.93
CA TRP A 132 -10.39 8.35 -3.55
C TRP A 132 -9.63 9.63 -3.18
N TYR A 133 -8.32 9.59 -3.39
CA TYR A 133 -7.38 10.62 -2.95
C TYR A 133 -6.14 10.62 -3.86
N GLN A 134 -5.31 11.65 -3.76
CA GLN A 134 -4.02 11.69 -4.43
C GLN A 134 -2.99 10.98 -3.54
N SER A 135 -2.34 9.93 -4.04
CA SER A 135 -1.34 9.15 -3.31
C SER A 135 0.09 9.60 -3.58
N ALA A 136 0.34 10.32 -4.68
CA ALA A 136 1.64 10.93 -4.97
C ALA A 136 1.48 12.25 -5.75
N GLY A 137 2.37 13.22 -5.48
CA GLY A 137 2.44 14.51 -6.18
C GLY A 137 2.83 14.41 -7.65
N GLY A 138 3.57 13.35 -8.01
CA GLY A 138 4.29 13.29 -9.27
C GLY A 138 5.59 14.08 -9.19
N SER A 139 6.33 14.10 -10.30
CA SER A 139 7.60 14.80 -10.46
C SER A 139 7.70 15.34 -11.88
N GLY A 140 8.82 16.00 -12.23
CA GLY A 140 9.08 16.37 -13.62
C GLY A 140 9.11 15.16 -14.58
N ALA A 141 9.32 13.95 -14.07
CA ALA A 141 9.38 12.72 -14.84
C ALA A 141 8.13 11.83 -14.70
N ASP A 142 7.27 12.07 -13.71
CA ASP A 142 6.13 11.22 -13.38
C ASP A 142 4.84 12.02 -13.17
N PHE A 143 3.73 11.52 -13.68
CA PHE A 143 2.43 12.14 -13.38
C PHE A 143 1.98 11.85 -11.95
N PRO A 144 1.19 12.76 -11.34
CA PRO A 144 0.54 12.50 -10.07
C PRO A 144 -0.21 11.17 -10.07
N CYS A 145 -0.23 10.51 -8.91
CA CYS A 145 -0.95 9.26 -8.74
C CYS A 145 -2.16 9.46 -7.83
N TYR A 146 -3.27 8.83 -8.21
CA TYR A 146 -4.54 8.85 -7.51
C TYR A 146 -4.97 7.43 -7.19
N GLU A 147 -5.59 7.23 -6.04
CA GLU A 147 -5.91 5.91 -5.53
C GLU A 147 -7.26 5.89 -4.83
N THR A 148 -8.03 4.83 -5.02
CA THR A 148 -9.25 4.59 -4.25
C THR A 148 -8.91 3.96 -2.90
N VAL A 149 -9.74 4.22 -1.89
CA VAL A 149 -9.85 3.30 -0.75
C VAL A 149 -10.37 1.97 -1.27
N ASP A 150 -10.01 0.85 -0.64
CA ASP A 150 -10.54 -0.46 -1.02
C ASP A 150 -12.08 -0.41 -0.93
N PHE A 151 -12.75 -0.85 -1.98
CA PHE A 151 -14.22 -0.86 -2.05
C PHE A 151 -14.72 -2.24 -2.45
N THR A 152 -15.89 -2.59 -1.95
CA THR A 152 -16.51 -3.90 -2.19
C THR A 152 -17.50 -3.79 -3.34
N LEU A 153 -17.49 -4.77 -4.23
CA LEU A 153 -18.53 -4.94 -5.24
C LEU A 153 -18.96 -6.41 -5.31
N THR A 154 -20.26 -6.60 -5.54
CA THR A 154 -20.85 -7.90 -5.84
C THR A 154 -21.21 -7.95 -7.32
N ALA A 155 -20.70 -8.94 -8.04
CA ALA A 155 -20.97 -9.13 -9.45
C ALA A 155 -22.35 -9.77 -9.69
N PRO A 156 -22.89 -9.73 -10.92
CA PRO A 156 -24.18 -10.32 -11.23
C PRO A 156 -24.25 -11.84 -11.00
N ASP A 157 -23.10 -12.53 -10.98
CA ASP A 157 -22.99 -13.95 -10.64
C ASP A 157 -23.06 -14.23 -9.12
N GLY A 158 -23.21 -13.19 -8.29
CA GLY A 158 -23.32 -13.27 -6.84
C GLY A 158 -21.98 -13.31 -6.09
N ARG A 159 -20.85 -13.46 -6.80
CA ARG A 159 -19.53 -13.42 -6.15
C ARG A 159 -19.20 -11.98 -5.74
N THR A 160 -18.51 -11.85 -4.62
CA THR A 160 -18.06 -10.57 -4.07
C THR A 160 -16.54 -10.50 -4.08
N GLY A 161 -16.01 -9.31 -4.36
CA GLY A 161 -14.59 -9.01 -4.24
C GLY A 161 -14.36 -7.61 -3.71
N HIS A 162 -13.13 -7.34 -3.28
CA HIS A 162 -12.68 -6.01 -2.91
C HIS A 162 -11.72 -5.47 -3.97
N TYR A 163 -11.76 -4.18 -4.22
CA TYR A 163 -11.01 -3.59 -5.34
C TYR A 163 -10.31 -2.32 -4.90
N ARG A 164 -9.13 -2.11 -5.48
CA ARG A 164 -8.42 -0.84 -5.45
C ARG A 164 -8.08 -0.43 -6.87
N VAL A 165 -8.27 0.85 -7.17
CA VAL A 165 -7.92 1.43 -8.46
C VAL A 165 -6.85 2.49 -8.22
N ARG A 166 -5.74 2.35 -8.94
CA ARG A 166 -4.69 3.37 -9.00
C ARG A 166 -4.62 3.94 -10.40
N VAL A 167 -4.51 5.25 -10.49
CA VAL A 167 -4.45 5.99 -11.75
C VAL A 167 -3.29 6.97 -11.70
N SER A 168 -2.43 6.95 -12.72
CA SER A 168 -1.47 8.03 -12.94
C SER A 168 -1.88 8.85 -14.17
N THR A 169 -2.02 10.15 -13.97
CA THR A 169 -2.42 11.10 -15.02
C THR A 169 -2.13 12.54 -14.58
N ASP A 170 -2.01 13.42 -15.57
CA ASP A 170 -1.79 14.87 -15.43
C ASP A 170 -2.80 15.66 -14.58
N SER A 171 -3.96 15.11 -14.18
CA SER A 171 -5.01 15.88 -13.53
C SER A 171 -6.04 15.04 -12.77
N PRO A 172 -6.59 15.55 -11.65
CA PRO A 172 -7.57 14.82 -10.85
C PRO A 172 -8.90 14.60 -11.59
N LEU A 173 -9.29 15.52 -12.48
CA LEU A 173 -10.53 15.39 -13.27
C LEU A 173 -10.44 14.19 -14.24
N LYS A 174 -9.27 13.98 -14.84
CA LYS A 174 -9.01 12.83 -15.72
C LYS A 174 -8.95 11.54 -14.91
N ALA A 175 -8.32 11.58 -13.72
CA ALA A 175 -8.31 10.45 -12.80
C ALA A 175 -9.72 10.01 -12.41
N GLU A 176 -10.58 10.94 -12.01
CA GLU A 176 -11.97 10.63 -11.68
C GLU A 176 -12.71 9.99 -12.86
N LYS A 177 -12.59 10.59 -14.05
CA LYS A 177 -13.21 10.05 -15.27
C LYS A 177 -12.78 8.61 -15.51
N TRP A 178 -11.52 8.27 -15.28
CA TRP A 178 -10.95 6.95 -15.50
C TRP A 178 -11.33 5.93 -14.44
N ILE A 179 -11.34 6.31 -13.17
CA ILE A 179 -11.82 5.48 -12.06
C ILE A 179 -13.26 5.00 -12.32
N ARG A 180 -14.10 5.85 -12.94
CA ARG A 180 -15.49 5.52 -13.29
C ARG A 180 -15.66 4.61 -14.51
N ARG A 181 -14.59 4.26 -15.24
CA ARG A 181 -14.66 3.45 -16.47
C ARG A 181 -14.58 1.95 -16.22
N LEU A 182 -14.87 1.50 -15.01
CA LEU A 182 -14.84 0.09 -14.65
C LEU A 182 -16.21 -0.57 -14.85
N ALA A 183 -16.18 -1.83 -15.29
CA ALA A 183 -17.33 -2.64 -15.57
C ALA A 183 -17.02 -4.12 -15.32
N TRP A 184 -18.07 -4.95 -15.25
CA TRP A 184 -17.95 -6.40 -15.27
C TRP A 184 -17.57 -6.92 -16.66
#